data_AF-A0A6L8V7C9-F1
#
_entry.id   AF-A0A6L8V7C9-F1
#
_cell.length_a   1.000
_cell.length_b   1.000
_cell.length_c   1.000
_cell.angle_alpha   90.00
_cell.angle_beta   90.00
_cell.angle_gamma   90.00
#
_symmetry.space_group_name_H-M   'P 1'
#
loop_
_entity.id
_entity.type
_entity.pdbx_description
1 polymer ?
#
loop_
_entity_poly.entity_id
_entity_poly.type
_entity_poly.pdbx_seq_one_letter_code
_entity_poly.pdbx_strand_id
1 'polypeptide(L)'
;MNKTKLLGPKLYLLIFPAIALVIVSQCITFPAKFNWLLVIFLLSIAIIERIYMHLFNKIWLPYFIIVIGLIIFAKHSILYSFFYLVPDAVIIWLKRRVSIWYDLLPSLSISLITIVLGNSFYNWTSHSYISRLTTLLLLFVVNWVLAYFFSFFESGKLTTSPVVSTFIPTWFEIGVIFPYLAVFNYFNYPVVMSAFLAYLIVVKVCHSRRMQVNDSHVRQLISLIGTRLQLQVLFMDLGSIKGVYYPNKRLIVIDHKLDYPEQLDTLVHEWIHCELRKYKKTPLFLEEIWVTILEAVISWYYVFNLKRILTAGGYK
;
A
#
# COMPACT_ATOMS: atom_id res chain seq x y z
N MET A 1 17.44 13.98 30.95
CA MET A 1 16.26 13.20 31.39
C MET A 1 15.02 13.87 30.84
N ASN A 2 14.38 13.31 29.80
CA ASN A 2 13.02 13.67 29.42
C ASN A 2 12.23 12.37 29.24
N LYS A 3 11.47 12.02 30.28
CA LYS A 3 10.56 10.89 30.33
C LYS A 3 9.19 11.36 29.84
N THR A 4 8.93 11.20 28.56
CA THR A 4 7.57 11.07 28.03
C THR A 4 7.51 9.82 27.13
N LYS A 5 7.95 8.68 27.66
CA LYS A 5 7.44 7.37 27.22
C LYS A 5 6.10 7.20 27.90
N LEU A 6 5.04 7.80 27.34
CA LEU A 6 3.72 7.80 27.97
C LEU A 6 3.16 6.37 28.12
N LEU A 7 3.65 5.41 27.35
CA LEU A 7 3.42 3.97 27.49
C LEU A 7 4.72 3.23 27.10
N GLY A 8 5.04 2.12 27.77
CA GLY A 8 6.26 1.34 27.46
C GLY A 8 6.27 0.82 26.01
N PRO A 9 7.45 0.57 25.41
CA PRO A 9 7.65 0.24 23.98
C PRO A 9 7.05 -1.12 23.52
N LYS A 10 6.11 -1.69 24.28
CA LYS A 10 5.45 -2.97 23.99
C LYS A 10 3.93 -2.93 24.22
N LEU A 11 3.37 -1.84 24.74
CA LEU A 11 1.93 -1.79 25.04
C LEU A 11 1.07 -1.72 23.77
N TYR A 12 1.58 -1.08 22.71
CA TYR A 12 0.90 -0.98 21.41
C TYR A 12 0.61 -2.35 20.77
N LEU A 13 1.41 -3.35 21.12
CA LEU A 13 1.22 -4.75 20.71
C LEU A 13 -0.04 -5.39 21.28
N LEU A 14 -0.62 -4.79 22.32
CA LEU A 14 -1.83 -5.28 22.99
C LEU A 14 -3.02 -4.36 22.76
N ILE A 15 -2.81 -3.05 22.56
CA ILE A 15 -3.88 -2.08 22.32
C ILE A 15 -4.69 -2.44 21.08
N PHE A 16 -4.04 -2.55 19.91
CA PHE A 16 -4.76 -2.84 18.66
C PHE A 16 -5.45 -4.22 18.67
N PRO A 17 -4.80 -5.31 19.11
CA PRO A 17 -5.46 -6.60 19.20
C PRO A 17 -6.62 -6.63 20.20
N ALA A 18 -6.50 -5.97 21.35
CA ALA A 18 -7.61 -5.91 22.31
C ALA A 18 -8.81 -5.18 21.73
N ILE A 19 -8.60 -4.03 21.07
CA ILE A 19 -9.66 -3.29 20.37
C ILE A 19 -10.29 -4.15 19.27
N ALA A 20 -9.47 -4.80 18.44
CA ALA A 20 -9.95 -5.67 17.37
C ALA A 20 -10.78 -6.83 17.92
N LEU A 21 -10.35 -7.47 19.01
CA LEU A 21 -11.05 -8.59 19.64
C LEU A 21 -12.43 -8.17 20.17
N VAL A 22 -12.52 -7.05 20.88
CA VAL A 22 -13.79 -6.52 21.39
C VAL A 22 -14.74 -6.21 20.24
N ILE A 23 -14.28 -5.44 19.25
CA ILE A 23 -15.11 -5.01 18.13
C ILE A 23 -15.57 -6.21 17.27
N VAL A 24 -14.67 -7.15 16.96
CA VAL A 24 -15.04 -8.35 16.20
C VAL A 24 -16.03 -9.22 16.97
N SER A 25 -15.84 -9.41 18.28
CA SER A 25 -16.74 -10.25 19.08
C SER A 25 -18.19 -9.77 19.09
N GLN A 26 -18.40 -8.46 18.99
CA GLN A 26 -19.72 -7.83 18.99
C GLN A 26 -20.35 -7.80 17.58
N CYS A 27 -19.55 -7.82 16.52
CA CYS A 27 -20.03 -7.60 15.16
C CYS A 27 -20.02 -8.85 14.27
N ILE A 28 -19.33 -9.93 14.66
CA ILE A 28 -19.26 -11.15 13.86
C ILE A 28 -20.62 -11.87 13.82
N THR A 29 -21.04 -12.30 12.63
CA THR A 29 -22.24 -13.13 12.46
C THR A 29 -21.94 -14.37 11.65
N PHE A 30 -22.54 -15.50 12.03
CA PHE A 30 -22.35 -16.79 11.39
C PHE A 30 -23.50 -17.11 10.43
N PRO A 31 -23.22 -17.54 9.18
CA PRO A 31 -24.25 -17.99 8.27
C PRO A 31 -24.77 -19.37 8.67
N ALA A 32 -26.05 -19.65 8.41
CA ALA A 32 -26.64 -20.97 8.62
C ALA A 32 -26.05 -22.05 7.70
N LYS A 33 -25.55 -21.66 6.51
CA LYS A 33 -24.82 -22.52 5.58
C LYS A 33 -23.57 -21.81 5.09
N PHE A 34 -22.42 -22.47 5.17
CA PHE A 34 -21.17 -21.96 4.62
C PHE A 34 -21.13 -22.12 3.10
N ASN A 35 -20.64 -21.09 2.42
CA ASN A 35 -20.29 -21.19 1.01
C ASN A 35 -18.85 -21.72 0.87
N TRP A 36 -18.68 -23.02 0.71
CA TRP A 36 -17.36 -23.66 0.65
C TRP A 36 -16.54 -23.25 -0.57
N LEU A 37 -17.19 -23.01 -1.72
CA LEU A 37 -16.49 -22.56 -2.93
C LEU A 37 -15.81 -21.21 -2.72
N LEU A 38 -16.44 -20.35 -1.93
CA LEU A 38 -15.87 -19.08 -1.49
C LEU A 38 -14.74 -19.25 -0.48
N VAL A 39 -14.91 -20.12 0.52
CA VAL A 39 -13.84 -20.39 1.49
C VAL A 39 -12.59 -20.88 0.75
N ILE A 40 -12.75 -21.83 -0.17
CA ILE A 40 -11.65 -22.32 -1.02
C ILE A 40 -11.04 -21.20 -1.85
N PHE A 41 -11.84 -20.32 -2.42
CA PHE A 41 -11.33 -19.17 -3.18
C PHE A 41 -10.49 -18.22 -2.33
N LEU A 42 -11.00 -17.80 -1.17
CA LEU A 42 -10.29 -16.88 -0.26
C LEU A 42 -8.98 -17.49 0.26
N LEU A 43 -9.00 -18.77 0.62
CA LEU A 43 -7.80 -19.53 0.99
C LEU A 43 -6.79 -19.57 -0.16
N SER A 44 -7.25 -19.89 -1.37
CA SER A 44 -6.41 -20.01 -2.56
C SER A 44 -5.77 -18.67 -2.92
N ILE A 45 -6.51 -17.57 -2.79
CA ILE A 45 -5.99 -16.23 -3.06
C ILE A 45 -4.92 -15.85 -2.06
N ALA A 46 -5.14 -16.06 -0.76
CA ALA A 46 -4.14 -15.75 0.26
C ALA A 46 -2.82 -16.46 -0.06
N ILE A 47 -2.90 -17.70 -0.55
CA ILE A 47 -1.74 -18.47 -1.02
C ILE A 47 -1.12 -17.86 -2.28
N ILE A 48 -1.91 -17.59 -3.33
CA ILE A 48 -1.41 -17.05 -4.62
C ILE A 48 -0.75 -15.68 -4.40
N GLU A 49 -1.42 -14.79 -3.68
CA GLU A 49 -0.91 -13.45 -3.39
C GLU A 49 0.40 -13.52 -2.62
N ARG A 50 0.51 -14.40 -1.62
CA ARG A 50 1.71 -14.42 -0.79
C ARG A 50 2.85 -15.23 -1.35
N ILE A 51 2.57 -16.34 -2.05
CA ILE A 51 3.59 -17.23 -2.62
C ILE A 51 4.02 -16.77 -4.00
N TYR A 52 3.08 -16.45 -4.89
CA TYR A 52 3.39 -16.19 -6.30
C TYR A 52 3.61 -14.73 -6.63
N MET A 53 2.99 -13.82 -5.88
CA MET A 53 2.99 -12.40 -6.25
C MET A 53 4.07 -11.62 -5.52
N HIS A 54 4.51 -12.04 -4.33
CA HIS A 54 5.49 -11.33 -3.47
C HIS A 54 5.17 -9.83 -3.26
N LEU A 55 3.95 -9.42 -3.59
CA LEU A 55 3.61 -8.04 -3.91
C LEU A 55 3.43 -7.17 -2.66
N PHE A 56 3.13 -7.81 -1.54
CA PHE A 56 2.96 -7.17 -0.25
C PHE A 56 3.83 -7.91 0.76
N ASN A 57 5.05 -7.41 0.98
CA ASN A 57 5.95 -7.94 2.01
C ASN A 57 5.50 -7.56 3.44
N LYS A 58 4.47 -6.71 3.58
CA LYS A 58 3.81 -6.31 4.83
C LYS A 58 2.35 -6.80 4.82
N ILE A 59 1.71 -7.00 5.96
CA ILE A 59 0.27 -7.36 6.02
C ILE A 59 -0.54 -6.08 5.82
N TRP A 60 -0.64 -5.63 4.58
CA TRP A 60 -1.73 -4.76 4.20
C TRP A 60 -2.64 -5.63 3.37
N LEU A 61 -3.74 -6.07 3.98
CA LEU A 61 -4.81 -6.74 3.25
C LEU A 61 -5.15 -5.82 2.05
N PRO A 62 -5.12 -6.30 0.80
CA PRO A 62 -5.54 -5.46 -0.32
C PRO A 62 -6.95 -4.97 -0.01
N TYR A 63 -7.18 -3.67 -0.08
CA TYR A 63 -8.50 -3.07 0.14
C TYR A 63 -9.52 -3.70 -0.81
N PHE A 64 -9.07 -4.18 -1.96
CA PHE A 64 -9.88 -4.95 -2.90
C PHE A 64 -10.56 -6.17 -2.23
N ILE A 65 -9.83 -6.92 -1.40
CA ILE A 65 -10.34 -8.12 -0.72
C ILE A 65 -11.32 -7.73 0.39
N ILE A 66 -11.02 -6.67 1.15
CA ILE A 66 -11.93 -6.10 2.14
C ILE A 66 -13.25 -5.75 1.47
N VAL A 67 -13.16 -4.99 0.39
CA VAL A 67 -14.31 -4.40 -0.30
C VAL A 67 -15.15 -5.49 -0.96
N ILE A 68 -14.54 -6.45 -1.66
CA ILE A 68 -15.24 -7.65 -2.16
C ILE A 68 -15.97 -8.37 -1.03
N GLY A 69 -15.29 -8.58 0.11
CA GLY A 69 -15.88 -9.19 1.29
C GLY A 69 -17.12 -8.41 1.76
N LEU A 70 -17.02 -7.09 1.87
CA LEU A 70 -18.10 -6.21 2.32
C LEU A 70 -19.29 -6.21 1.38
N ILE A 71 -19.08 -6.20 0.06
CA ILE A 71 -20.21 -6.08 -0.88
C ILE A 71 -20.91 -7.42 -1.06
N ILE A 72 -20.16 -8.52 -1.26
CA ILE A 72 -20.76 -9.83 -1.54
C ILE A 72 -21.37 -10.42 -0.26
N PHE A 73 -20.73 -10.20 0.88
CA PHE A 73 -21.09 -10.85 2.14
C PHE A 73 -21.43 -9.85 3.21
N ALA A 74 -22.07 -8.73 2.87
CA ALA A 74 -22.38 -7.61 3.75
C ALA A 74 -22.77 -8.00 5.20
N LYS A 75 -23.47 -9.11 5.42
CA LYS A 75 -23.75 -9.62 6.78
C LYS A 75 -22.64 -10.46 7.43
N HIS A 76 -21.91 -11.25 6.65
CA HIS A 76 -20.92 -12.23 7.10
C HIS A 76 -19.46 -11.90 6.72
N SER A 77 -19.19 -10.68 6.23
CA SER A 77 -17.89 -10.34 5.65
C SER A 77 -16.75 -10.48 6.64
N ILE A 78 -16.98 -10.14 7.92
CA ILE A 78 -16.01 -10.25 9.01
C ILE A 78 -15.52 -11.70 9.14
N LEU A 79 -16.45 -12.66 9.13
CA LEU A 79 -16.14 -14.09 9.18
C LEU A 79 -15.36 -14.53 7.94
N TYR A 80 -15.79 -14.11 6.76
CA TYR A 80 -15.10 -14.50 5.52
C TYR A 80 -13.71 -13.90 5.40
N SER A 81 -13.47 -12.70 5.95
CA SER A 81 -12.14 -12.12 6.04
C SER A 81 -11.17 -12.96 6.88
N PHE A 82 -11.64 -13.71 7.89
CA PHE A 82 -10.77 -14.63 8.63
C PHE A 82 -10.21 -15.76 7.75
N PHE A 83 -11.01 -16.28 6.81
CA PHE A 83 -10.54 -17.31 5.88
C PHE A 83 -9.46 -16.81 4.90
N TYR A 84 -9.30 -15.50 4.77
CA TYR A 84 -8.16 -14.91 4.06
C TYR A 84 -7.00 -14.57 5.00
N LEU A 85 -7.28 -13.88 6.11
CA LEU A 85 -6.28 -13.30 7.00
C LEU A 85 -5.47 -14.36 7.74
N VAL A 86 -6.09 -15.48 8.15
CA VAL A 86 -5.40 -16.54 8.88
C VAL A 86 -4.34 -17.24 8.01
N PRO A 87 -4.65 -17.70 6.78
CA PRO A 87 -3.62 -18.24 5.89
C PRO A 87 -2.52 -17.23 5.56
N ASP A 88 -2.85 -15.96 5.28
CA ASP A 88 -1.84 -14.93 5.01
C ASP A 88 -0.89 -14.76 6.19
N ALA A 89 -1.43 -14.66 7.42
CA ALA A 89 -0.64 -14.59 8.65
C ALA A 89 0.27 -15.83 8.82
N VAL A 90 -0.24 -17.03 8.56
CA VAL A 90 0.52 -18.28 8.66
C VAL A 90 1.66 -18.31 7.64
N ILE A 91 1.40 -17.94 6.38
CA ILE A 91 2.44 -17.93 5.33
C ILE A 91 3.55 -16.94 5.67
N ILE A 92 3.20 -15.78 6.23
CA ILE A 92 4.19 -14.80 6.66
C ILE A 92 5.01 -15.33 7.82
N TRP A 93 4.35 -15.90 8.82
CA TRP A 93 5.04 -16.51 9.95
C TRP A 93 6.05 -17.57 9.48
N LEU A 94 5.64 -18.43 8.53
CA LEU A 94 6.49 -19.45 7.93
C LEU A 94 7.67 -18.87 7.14
N LYS A 95 7.44 -17.85 6.30
CA LYS A 95 8.49 -17.24 5.46
C LYS A 95 9.55 -16.48 6.25
N ARG A 96 9.21 -15.94 7.43
CA ARG A 96 9.98 -14.87 8.06
C ARG A 96 10.55 -15.19 9.47
N ARG A 97 10.16 -16.32 10.07
CA ARG A 97 10.59 -16.82 11.41
C ARG A 97 10.33 -15.83 12.59
N VAL A 98 10.55 -16.32 13.81
CA VAL A 98 9.86 -16.04 15.10
C VAL A 98 9.83 -14.58 15.61
N SER A 99 10.70 -13.65 15.17
CA SER A 99 10.77 -12.30 15.76
C SER A 99 9.73 -11.29 15.23
N ILE A 100 8.79 -11.71 14.39
CA ILE A 100 7.92 -10.81 13.59
C ILE A 100 6.48 -10.69 14.13
N TRP A 101 6.14 -11.41 15.20
CA TRP A 101 4.84 -11.23 15.89
C TRP A 101 4.57 -9.78 16.31
N TYR A 102 5.64 -9.01 16.54
CA TYR A 102 5.59 -7.60 16.92
C TYR A 102 4.95 -6.70 15.84
N ASP A 103 5.11 -7.05 14.56
CA ASP A 103 4.53 -6.29 13.45
C ASP A 103 3.30 -6.99 12.89
N LEU A 104 3.25 -8.31 12.97
CA LEU A 104 2.18 -9.14 12.41
C LEU A 104 0.84 -8.88 13.10
N LEU A 105 0.84 -8.92 14.43
CA LEU A 105 -0.38 -8.88 15.24
C LEU A 105 -1.08 -7.52 15.16
N PRO A 106 -0.37 -6.38 15.27
CA PRO A 106 -0.99 -5.07 15.07
C PRO A 106 -1.54 -4.87 13.66
N SER A 107 -0.84 -5.35 12.63
CA SER A 107 -1.28 -5.22 11.23
C SER A 107 -2.56 -6.02 10.93
N LEU A 108 -2.67 -7.24 11.47
CA LEU A 108 -3.91 -8.03 11.42
C LEU A 108 -5.05 -7.31 12.16
N SER A 109 -4.75 -6.71 13.30
CA SER A 109 -5.73 -5.99 14.12
C SER A 109 -6.25 -4.75 13.41
N ILE A 110 -5.38 -3.97 12.77
CA ILE A 110 -5.77 -2.81 11.94
C ILE A 110 -6.67 -3.27 10.79
N SER A 111 -6.32 -4.36 10.13
CA SER A 111 -7.12 -4.93 9.04
C SER A 111 -8.51 -5.33 9.53
N LEU A 112 -8.61 -6.01 10.68
CA LEU A 112 -9.90 -6.42 11.28
C LEU A 112 -10.75 -5.23 11.70
N ILE A 113 -10.18 -4.23 12.37
CA ILE A 113 -10.89 -2.99 12.75
C ILE A 113 -11.43 -2.30 11.50
N THR A 114 -10.61 -2.18 10.46
CA THR A 114 -10.99 -1.58 9.18
C THR A 114 -12.15 -2.33 8.52
N ILE A 115 -12.10 -3.67 8.50
CA ILE A 115 -13.19 -4.51 7.98
C ILE A 115 -14.49 -4.29 8.76
N VAL A 116 -14.44 -4.29 10.10
CA VAL A 116 -15.66 -4.13 10.91
C VAL A 116 -16.27 -2.75 10.74
N LEU A 117 -15.45 -1.69 10.72
CA LEU A 117 -15.93 -0.32 10.50
C LEU A 117 -16.52 -0.15 9.10
N GLY A 118 -15.84 -0.66 8.08
CA GLY A 118 -16.35 -0.63 6.72
C GLY A 118 -17.65 -1.43 6.56
N ASN A 119 -17.75 -2.61 7.20
CA ASN A 119 -18.95 -3.43 7.21
C ASN A 119 -20.13 -2.71 7.85
N SER A 120 -19.91 -2.15 9.04
CA SER A 120 -20.93 -1.45 9.81
C SER A 120 -21.46 -0.26 9.03
N PHE A 121 -20.56 0.55 8.46
CA PHE A 121 -20.94 1.68 7.62
C PHE A 121 -21.67 1.24 6.36
N TYR A 122 -21.17 0.23 5.65
CA TYR A 122 -21.81 -0.27 4.43
C TYR A 122 -23.24 -0.77 4.69
N ASN A 123 -23.45 -1.51 5.79
CA ASN A 123 -24.75 -2.03 6.19
C ASN A 123 -25.74 -0.95 6.65
N TRP A 124 -25.27 0.22 7.06
CA TRP A 124 -26.13 1.36 7.41
C TRP A 124 -26.52 2.22 6.20
N THR A 125 -25.96 1.93 5.02
CA THR A 125 -26.21 2.73 3.82
C THR A 125 -27.23 2.07 2.90
N SER A 126 -27.70 2.81 1.89
CA SER A 126 -28.62 2.30 0.86
C SER A 126 -28.01 1.30 -0.13
N HIS A 127 -26.75 0.89 0.09
CA HIS A 127 -25.95 0.07 -0.84
C HIS A 127 -25.88 0.62 -2.27
N SER A 128 -26.17 1.90 -2.43
CA SER A 128 -26.09 2.61 -3.70
C SER A 128 -24.65 2.75 -4.18
N TYR A 129 -24.48 3.16 -5.45
CA TYR A 129 -23.17 3.51 -6.01
C TYR A 129 -22.39 4.48 -5.11
N ILE A 130 -23.05 5.53 -4.66
CA ILE A 130 -22.45 6.57 -3.81
C ILE A 130 -22.06 5.95 -2.46
N SER A 131 -22.93 5.12 -1.90
CA SER A 131 -22.65 4.42 -0.64
C SER A 131 -21.40 3.56 -0.74
N ARG A 132 -21.23 2.81 -1.83
CA ARG A 132 -20.02 2.00 -2.10
C ARG A 132 -18.76 2.84 -2.24
N LEU A 133 -18.83 3.97 -2.95
CA LEU A 133 -17.73 4.93 -3.02
C LEU A 133 -17.37 5.47 -1.64
N THR A 134 -18.36 5.87 -0.85
CA THR A 134 -18.13 6.40 0.49
C THR A 134 -17.56 5.35 1.42
N THR A 135 -17.98 4.07 1.29
CA THR A 135 -17.37 2.97 2.05
C THR A 135 -15.90 2.78 1.66
N LEU A 136 -15.55 2.86 0.39
CA LEU A 136 -14.14 2.81 -0.06
C LEU A 136 -13.31 3.94 0.54
N LEU A 137 -13.80 5.18 0.42
CA LEU A 137 -13.11 6.35 0.94
C LEU A 137 -12.99 6.28 2.47
N LEU A 138 -14.02 5.79 3.16
CA LEU A 138 -13.97 5.56 4.59
C LEU A 138 -12.91 4.53 4.95
N LEU A 139 -12.90 3.36 4.30
CA LEU A 139 -11.90 2.33 4.51
C LEU A 139 -10.49 2.88 4.34
N PHE A 140 -10.26 3.65 3.27
CA PHE A 140 -9.00 4.32 3.01
C PHE A 140 -8.58 5.26 4.14
N VAL A 141 -9.47 6.16 4.56
CA VAL A 141 -9.20 7.11 5.65
C VAL A 141 -8.95 6.37 6.96
N VAL A 142 -9.75 5.36 7.29
CA VAL A 142 -9.62 4.58 8.52
C VAL A 142 -8.28 3.85 8.55
N ASN A 143 -7.92 3.13 7.50
CA ASN A 143 -6.66 2.42 7.46
C ASN A 143 -5.46 3.39 7.46
N TRP A 144 -5.59 4.54 6.80
CA TRP A 144 -4.58 5.60 6.85
C TRP A 144 -4.37 6.13 8.28
N VAL A 145 -5.46 6.46 8.98
CA VAL A 145 -5.43 6.96 10.36
C VAL A 145 -4.86 5.91 11.31
N LEU A 146 -5.27 4.64 11.18
CA LEU A 146 -4.78 3.55 12.01
C LEU A 146 -3.29 3.25 11.76
N ALA A 147 -2.85 3.28 10.50
CA ALA A 147 -1.44 3.13 10.12
C ALA A 147 -0.58 4.26 10.70
N TYR A 148 -1.11 5.49 10.68
CA TYR A 148 -0.45 6.65 11.25
C TYR A 148 -0.29 6.53 12.77
N PHE A 149 -1.36 6.16 13.49
CA PHE A 149 -1.28 5.92 14.92
C PHE A 149 -0.34 4.76 15.26
N PHE A 150 -0.36 3.67 14.49
CA PHE A 150 0.55 2.55 14.70
C PHE A 150 2.02 2.98 14.62
N SER A 151 2.40 3.71 13.57
CA SER A 151 3.77 4.21 13.43
C SER A 151 4.17 5.18 14.56
N PHE A 152 3.23 6.01 15.01
CA PHE A 152 3.44 6.89 16.16
C PHE A 152 3.71 6.08 17.44
N PHE A 153 2.93 5.04 17.71
CA PHE A 153 3.11 4.18 18.88
C PHE A 153 4.37 3.31 18.82
N GLU A 154 4.77 2.87 17.64
CA GLU A 154 5.97 2.06 17.42
C GLU A 154 7.25 2.89 17.57
N SER A 155 7.32 4.04 16.89
CA SER A 155 8.56 4.83 16.78
C SER A 155 8.65 6.00 17.77
N GLY A 156 7.54 6.37 18.41
CA GLY A 156 7.42 7.57 19.25
C GLY A 156 7.57 8.89 18.48
N LYS A 157 7.64 8.83 17.14
CA LYS A 157 7.80 9.99 16.25
C LYS A 157 6.68 10.00 15.22
N LEU A 158 6.18 11.18 14.89
CA LEU A 158 5.23 11.36 13.79
C LEU A 158 6.02 11.32 12.48
N THR A 159 5.96 10.20 11.76
CA THR A 159 6.61 10.05 10.45
C THR A 159 5.58 9.81 9.36
N THR A 160 5.75 10.48 8.21
CA THR A 160 4.87 10.34 7.02
C THR A 160 5.24 9.15 6.14
N SER A 161 6.39 8.52 6.38
CA SER A 161 6.89 7.40 5.56
C SER A 161 5.92 6.21 5.42
N PRO A 162 5.25 5.70 6.48
CA PRO A 162 4.28 4.62 6.35
C PRO A 162 3.05 5.04 5.54
N VAL A 163 2.65 6.30 5.68
CA VAL A 163 1.52 6.93 4.97
C VAL A 163 1.79 6.98 3.48
N VAL A 164 2.95 7.52 3.07
CA VAL A 164 3.34 7.65 1.67
C VAL A 164 3.45 6.27 1.00
N SER A 165 4.04 5.29 1.70
CA SER A 165 4.20 3.93 1.17
C SER A 165 2.89 3.15 0.98
N THR A 166 1.81 3.52 1.70
CA THR A 166 0.49 2.89 1.59
C THR A 166 -0.47 3.68 0.69
N PHE A 167 -0.27 4.99 0.57
CA PHE A 167 -1.11 5.90 -0.22
C PHE A 167 -1.18 5.51 -1.69
N ILE A 168 -0.04 5.27 -2.35
CA ILE A 168 0.02 5.00 -3.80
C ILE A 168 -0.64 3.66 -4.17
N PRO A 169 -0.30 2.51 -3.52
CA PRO A 169 -1.00 1.26 -3.76
C PRO A 169 -2.50 1.38 -3.51
N THR A 170 -2.89 2.15 -2.49
CA THR A 170 -4.31 2.29 -2.14
C THR A 170 -5.07 3.16 -3.13
N TRP A 171 -4.49 4.24 -3.66
CA TRP A 171 -5.14 5.03 -4.72
C TRP A 171 -5.29 4.26 -6.02
N PHE A 172 -4.27 3.46 -6.38
CA PHE A 172 -4.38 2.53 -7.49
C PHE A 172 -5.52 1.53 -7.25
N GLU A 173 -5.57 0.93 -6.06
CA GLU A 173 -6.66 0.04 -5.67
C GLU A 173 -8.02 0.75 -5.72
N ILE A 174 -8.18 1.96 -5.19
CA ILE A 174 -9.44 2.72 -5.29
C ILE A 174 -9.82 2.96 -6.76
N GLY A 175 -8.86 3.41 -7.58
CA GLY A 175 -9.07 3.67 -9.00
C GLY A 175 -9.47 2.42 -9.80
N VAL A 176 -9.04 1.24 -9.35
CA VAL A 176 -9.39 -0.04 -9.97
C VAL A 176 -10.68 -0.62 -9.36
N ILE A 177 -10.83 -0.64 -8.04
CA ILE A 177 -11.98 -1.20 -7.29
C ILE A 177 -13.25 -0.41 -7.57
N PHE A 178 -13.17 0.91 -7.63
CA PHE A 178 -14.35 1.76 -7.73
C PHE A 178 -15.18 1.50 -9.01
N PRO A 179 -14.56 1.37 -10.20
CA PRO A 179 -15.25 0.89 -11.40
C PRO A 179 -15.94 -0.47 -11.24
N TYR A 180 -15.44 -1.38 -10.40
CA TYR A 180 -16.13 -2.67 -10.15
C TYR A 180 -17.31 -2.51 -9.20
N LEU A 181 -17.18 -1.69 -8.15
CA LEU A 181 -18.28 -1.37 -7.23
C LEU A 181 -19.46 -0.71 -7.93
N ALA A 182 -19.14 0.13 -8.91
CA ALA A 182 -20.10 0.83 -9.75
C ALA A 182 -21.11 -0.10 -10.41
N VAL A 183 -20.64 -1.24 -10.90
CA VAL A 183 -21.43 -2.20 -11.68
C VAL A 183 -21.77 -3.47 -10.89
N PHE A 184 -21.40 -3.56 -9.62
CA PHE A 184 -21.59 -4.78 -8.81
C PHE A 184 -23.04 -5.27 -8.74
N ASN A 185 -24.03 -4.37 -8.78
CA ASN A 185 -25.45 -4.76 -8.81
C ASN A 185 -25.83 -5.61 -10.04
N TYR A 186 -24.97 -5.64 -11.04
CA TYR A 186 -25.15 -6.38 -12.28
C TYR A 186 -24.26 -7.63 -12.37
N PHE A 187 -23.41 -7.89 -11.36
CA PHE A 187 -22.46 -9.00 -11.40
C PHE A 187 -22.85 -10.13 -10.44
N ASN A 188 -23.00 -11.33 -11.00
CA ASN A 188 -23.07 -12.55 -10.21
C ASN A 188 -21.70 -12.88 -9.59
N TYR A 189 -21.73 -13.63 -8.48
CA TYR A 189 -20.55 -14.06 -7.73
C TYR A 189 -19.35 -14.54 -8.58
N PRO A 190 -19.52 -15.40 -9.61
CA PRO A 190 -18.41 -15.85 -10.46
C PRO A 190 -17.73 -14.74 -11.25
N VAL A 191 -18.48 -13.70 -11.64
CA VAL A 191 -17.93 -12.57 -12.40
C VAL A 191 -17.03 -11.72 -11.50
N VAL A 192 -17.43 -11.53 -10.24
CA VAL A 192 -16.62 -10.80 -9.26
C VAL A 192 -15.33 -11.55 -8.93
N MET A 193 -15.39 -12.88 -8.80
CA MET A 193 -14.19 -13.72 -8.63
C MET A 193 -13.25 -13.62 -9.83
N SER A 194 -13.80 -13.65 -11.05
CA SER A 194 -13.03 -13.57 -12.30
C SER A 194 -12.37 -12.20 -12.46
N ALA A 195 -13.08 -11.11 -12.12
CA ALA A 195 -12.55 -9.76 -12.10
C ALA A 195 -11.41 -9.61 -11.09
N PHE A 196 -11.53 -10.24 -9.92
CA PHE A 196 -10.43 -10.27 -8.95
C PHE A 196 -9.19 -11.00 -9.47
N LEU A 197 -9.37 -12.15 -10.15
CA LEU A 197 -8.27 -12.86 -10.76
C LEU A 197 -7.59 -12.00 -11.84
N ALA A 198 -8.37 -11.28 -12.64
CA ALA A 198 -7.86 -10.32 -13.62
C ALA A 198 -7.07 -9.19 -12.95
N TYR A 199 -7.56 -8.64 -11.84
CA TYR A 199 -6.83 -7.67 -11.01
C TYR A 199 -5.48 -8.24 -10.56
N LEU A 200 -5.44 -9.45 -10.01
CA LEU A 200 -4.18 -10.09 -9.61
C LEU A 200 -3.22 -10.25 -10.80
N ILE A 201 -3.71 -10.64 -11.98
CA ILE A 201 -2.88 -10.74 -13.18
C ILE A 201 -2.28 -9.37 -13.54
N VAL A 202 -3.09 -8.30 -13.54
CA VAL A 202 -2.62 -6.94 -13.83
C VAL A 202 -1.57 -6.51 -12.83
N VAL A 203 -1.83 -6.69 -11.55
CA VAL A 203 -0.89 -6.35 -10.46
C VAL A 203 0.41 -7.14 -10.60
N LYS A 204 0.36 -8.42 -11.00
CA LYS A 204 1.54 -9.26 -11.27
C LYS A 204 2.37 -8.69 -12.40
N VAL A 205 1.72 -8.32 -13.50
CA VAL A 205 2.38 -7.75 -14.68
C VAL A 205 3.03 -6.42 -14.30
N CYS A 206 2.34 -5.55 -13.56
CA CYS A 206 2.86 -4.30 -13.03
C CYS A 206 4.08 -4.52 -12.14
N HIS A 207 4.00 -5.44 -11.18
CA HIS A 207 5.11 -5.77 -10.30
C HIS A 207 6.31 -6.36 -11.05
N SER A 208 6.08 -7.31 -11.96
CA SER A 208 7.13 -7.90 -12.78
C SER A 208 7.84 -6.86 -13.63
N ARG A 209 7.10 -5.91 -14.23
CA ARG A 209 7.70 -4.77 -14.96
C ARG A 209 8.51 -3.86 -14.04
N ARG A 210 8.02 -3.57 -12.83
CA ARG A 210 8.77 -2.78 -11.86
C ARG A 210 10.08 -3.46 -11.47
N MET A 211 10.06 -4.77 -11.24
CA MET A 211 11.27 -5.54 -10.92
C MET A 211 12.24 -5.72 -12.10
N GLN A 212 11.85 -5.34 -13.33
CA GLN A 212 12.74 -5.30 -14.50
C GLN A 212 13.57 -4.01 -14.57
N VAL A 213 13.29 -3.01 -13.72
CA VAL A 213 14.15 -1.82 -13.59
C VAL A 213 15.54 -2.26 -13.13
N ASN A 214 16.56 -1.73 -13.79
CA ASN A 214 17.96 -2.09 -13.57
C ASN A 214 18.83 -0.82 -13.62
N ASP A 215 20.13 -0.98 -13.41
CA ASP A 215 21.10 0.12 -13.41
C ASP A 215 21.05 1.01 -14.66
N SER A 216 20.87 0.44 -15.87
CA SER A 216 20.87 1.24 -17.09
C SER A 216 19.70 2.23 -17.14
N HIS A 217 18.53 1.84 -16.64
CA HIS A 217 17.37 2.71 -16.53
C HIS A 217 17.61 3.84 -15.53
N VAL A 218 18.21 3.54 -14.37
CA VAL A 218 18.54 4.54 -13.34
C VAL A 218 19.54 5.55 -13.91
N ARG A 219 20.60 5.08 -14.59
CA ARG A 219 21.60 5.96 -15.23
C ARG A 219 21.02 6.84 -16.32
N GLN A 220 20.08 6.34 -17.12
CA GLN A 220 19.38 7.16 -18.12
C GLN A 220 18.55 8.28 -17.49
N LEU A 221 17.90 8.00 -16.36
CA LEU A 221 17.18 9.05 -15.62
C LEU A 221 18.15 10.08 -15.04
N ILE A 222 19.30 9.64 -14.51
CA ILE A 222 20.37 10.54 -14.03
C ILE A 222 20.90 11.42 -15.17
N SER A 223 21.12 10.86 -16.36
CA SER A 223 21.62 11.65 -17.50
C SER A 223 20.59 12.68 -17.96
N LEU A 224 19.29 12.35 -17.98
CA LEU A 224 18.20 13.29 -18.25
C LEU A 224 18.14 14.41 -17.21
N ILE A 225 18.24 14.07 -15.92
CA ILE A 225 18.25 15.05 -14.82
C ILE A 225 19.49 15.95 -14.92
N GLY A 226 20.67 15.38 -15.14
CA GLY A 226 21.92 16.11 -15.25
C GLY A 226 21.95 17.07 -16.45
N THR A 227 21.48 16.61 -17.62
CA THR A 227 21.46 17.43 -18.84
C THR A 227 20.41 18.53 -18.81
N ARG A 228 19.21 18.24 -18.31
CA ARG A 228 18.09 19.19 -18.31
C ARG A 228 18.15 20.20 -17.16
N LEU A 229 18.70 19.81 -16.01
CA LEU A 229 18.60 20.59 -14.77
C LEU A 229 19.94 20.95 -14.14
N GLN A 230 21.06 20.49 -14.73
CA GLN A 230 22.41 20.69 -14.19
C GLN A 230 22.52 20.25 -12.73
N LEU A 231 21.81 19.17 -12.37
CA LEU A 231 21.85 18.54 -11.06
C LEU A 231 22.89 17.42 -11.07
N GLN A 232 23.70 17.36 -10.02
CA GLN A 232 24.57 16.21 -9.78
C GLN A 232 23.82 15.16 -8.98
N VAL A 233 24.03 13.88 -9.30
CA VAL A 233 23.47 12.75 -8.55
C VAL A 233 24.61 11.92 -8.00
N LEU A 234 24.61 11.66 -6.68
CA LEU A 234 25.60 10.84 -6.00
C LEU A 234 24.92 9.68 -5.26
N PHE A 235 25.54 8.50 -5.33
CA PHE A 235 25.14 7.35 -4.52
C PHE A 235 26.10 7.17 -3.35
N MET A 236 25.57 7.10 -2.13
CA MET A 236 26.37 6.85 -0.92
C MET A 236 25.56 6.12 0.15
N ASP A 237 26.18 5.76 1.28
CA ASP A 237 25.45 5.17 2.40
C ASP A 237 24.75 6.27 3.21
N LEU A 238 23.43 6.29 3.19
CA LEU A 238 22.61 7.26 3.92
C LEU A 238 21.96 6.67 5.20
N GLY A 239 22.27 5.42 5.53
CA GLY A 239 21.76 4.73 6.71
C GLY A 239 20.25 4.47 6.65
N SER A 240 19.44 5.38 7.22
CA SER A 240 17.97 5.23 7.29
C SER A 240 17.20 6.14 6.35
N ILE A 241 17.88 7.06 5.67
CA ILE A 241 17.28 8.03 4.75
C ILE A 241 17.47 7.50 3.33
N LYS A 242 16.41 7.46 2.54
CA LYS A 242 16.47 6.92 1.17
C LYS A 242 17.16 7.86 0.18
N GLY A 243 16.86 9.15 0.28
CA GLY A 243 17.42 10.19 -0.58
C GLY A 243 17.29 11.58 0.05
N VAL A 244 18.12 12.50 -0.42
CA VAL A 244 18.10 13.92 0.00
C VAL A 244 18.49 14.83 -1.16
N TYR A 245 17.65 15.81 -1.45
CA TYR A 245 17.99 16.95 -2.30
C TYR A 245 18.61 18.11 -1.49
N TYR A 246 19.80 18.54 -1.93
CA TYR A 246 20.51 19.71 -1.42
C TYR A 246 20.37 20.90 -2.39
N PRO A 247 19.49 21.89 -2.10
CA PRO A 247 19.21 22.99 -3.03
C PRO A 247 20.44 23.84 -3.33
N ASN A 248 21.23 24.13 -2.30
CA ASN A 248 22.39 25.03 -2.40
C ASN A 248 23.53 24.46 -3.24
N LYS A 249 23.64 23.12 -3.31
CA LYS A 249 24.70 22.42 -4.04
C LYS A 249 24.21 21.82 -5.36
N ARG A 250 22.92 21.99 -5.70
CA ARG A 250 22.27 21.35 -6.86
C ARG A 250 22.60 19.86 -6.94
N LEU A 251 22.48 19.19 -5.80
CA LEU A 251 22.93 17.82 -5.61
C LEU A 251 21.78 16.96 -5.07
N ILE A 252 21.54 15.84 -5.71
CA ILE A 252 20.68 14.76 -5.21
C ILE A 252 21.60 13.65 -4.71
N VAL A 253 21.35 13.18 -3.50
CA VAL A 253 22.08 12.05 -2.92
C VAL A 253 21.10 10.92 -2.66
N ILE A 254 21.43 9.70 -3.11
CA ILE A 254 20.58 8.51 -2.98
C ILE A 254 21.35 7.41 -2.26
N ASP A 255 20.64 6.61 -1.46
CA ASP A 255 21.23 5.44 -0.82
C ASP A 255 21.54 4.33 -1.84
N HIS A 256 22.80 3.94 -1.93
CA HIS A 256 23.26 2.88 -2.83
C HIS A 256 22.76 1.48 -2.43
N LYS A 257 22.30 1.28 -1.19
CA LYS A 257 21.80 -0.02 -0.69
C LYS A 257 20.37 -0.33 -1.15
N LEU A 258 19.67 0.64 -1.73
CA LEU A 258 18.32 0.45 -2.26
C LEU A 258 18.35 -0.40 -3.54
N ASP A 259 17.30 -1.21 -3.76
CA ASP A 259 17.12 -1.90 -5.03
C ASP A 259 16.89 -0.89 -6.17
N TYR A 260 17.26 -1.23 -7.41
CA TYR A 260 17.13 -0.32 -8.56
C TYR A 260 15.74 0.32 -8.76
N PRO A 261 14.61 -0.40 -8.57
CA PRO A 261 13.30 0.23 -8.65
C PRO A 261 13.11 1.30 -7.56
N GLU A 262 13.57 1.04 -6.33
CA GLU A 262 13.48 2.00 -5.23
C GLU A 262 14.44 3.19 -5.42
N GLN A 263 15.62 2.97 -6.01
CA GLN A 263 16.51 4.06 -6.40
C GLN A 263 15.87 4.97 -7.45
N LEU A 264 15.17 4.39 -8.44
CA LEU A 264 14.45 5.15 -9.46
C LEU A 264 13.34 6.00 -8.83
N ASP A 265 12.52 5.41 -7.97
CA ASP A 265 11.45 6.12 -7.27
C ASP A 265 12.00 7.27 -6.42
N THR A 266 13.06 7.00 -5.67
CA THR A 266 13.74 8.01 -4.83
C THR A 266 14.33 9.14 -5.69
N LEU A 267 14.91 8.82 -6.86
CA LEU A 267 15.45 9.81 -7.78
C LEU A 267 14.35 10.72 -8.35
N VAL A 268 13.21 10.14 -8.72
CA VAL A 268 12.03 10.89 -9.19
C VAL A 268 11.49 11.77 -8.07
N HIS A 269 11.37 11.24 -6.85
CA HIS A 269 10.91 11.96 -5.67
C HIS A 269 11.74 13.24 -5.41
N GLU A 270 13.06 13.10 -5.30
CA GLU A 270 13.97 14.22 -5.06
C GLU A 270 14.01 15.20 -6.24
N TRP A 271 13.86 14.70 -7.48
CA TRP A 271 13.73 15.53 -8.65
C TRP A 271 12.48 16.42 -8.60
N ILE A 272 11.33 15.88 -8.20
CA ILE A 272 10.08 16.66 -8.09
C ILE A 272 10.21 17.72 -6.99
N HIS A 273 10.86 17.41 -5.85
CA HIS A 273 11.19 18.42 -4.85
C HIS A 273 12.01 19.58 -5.44
N CYS A 274 12.99 19.28 -6.29
CA CYS A 274 13.77 20.32 -6.97
C CYS A 274 12.89 21.21 -7.86
N GLU A 275 11.93 20.64 -8.61
CA GLU A 275 11.04 21.43 -9.46
C GLU A 275 10.03 22.25 -8.65
N LEU A 276 9.42 21.67 -7.63
CA LEU A 276 8.41 22.36 -6.81
C LEU A 276 9.03 23.49 -5.97
N ARG A 277 10.24 23.30 -5.43
CA ARG A 277 10.92 24.34 -4.63
C ARG A 277 11.37 25.56 -5.44
N LYS A 278 11.37 25.50 -6.78
CA LYS A 278 11.50 26.70 -7.63
C LYS A 278 10.32 27.64 -7.42
N TYR A 279 9.13 27.09 -7.20
CA TYR A 279 7.90 27.82 -6.92
C TYR A 279 7.77 28.02 -5.41
N LYS A 280 8.66 28.83 -4.83
CA LYS A 280 8.70 29.18 -3.40
C LYS A 280 7.33 29.70 -2.93
N LYS A 281 6.47 28.85 -2.33
CA LYS A 281 5.34 29.21 -1.45
C LYS A 281 4.45 28.06 -0.95
N THR A 282 4.77 26.79 -1.16
CA THR A 282 3.95 25.68 -0.63
C THR A 282 4.33 25.33 0.81
N PRO A 283 3.36 25.12 1.72
CA PRO A 283 3.62 24.50 3.02
C PRO A 283 4.27 23.12 2.82
N LEU A 284 5.30 22.80 3.63
CA LEU A 284 6.07 21.56 3.50
C LEU A 284 5.20 20.29 3.46
N PHE A 285 4.10 20.28 4.22
CA PHE A 285 3.15 19.16 4.23
C PHE A 285 2.42 18.98 2.90
N LEU A 286 1.99 20.08 2.26
CA LEU A 286 1.32 20.01 0.96
C LEU A 286 2.31 19.68 -0.16
N GLU A 287 3.55 20.16 -0.05
CA GLU A 287 4.65 19.78 -0.97
C GLU A 287 4.83 18.26 -0.97
N GLU A 288 4.95 17.64 0.20
CA GLU A 288 5.14 16.19 0.32
C GLU A 288 4.00 15.37 -0.33
N ILE A 289 2.75 15.82 -0.17
CA ILE A 289 1.59 15.17 -0.81
C ILE A 289 1.70 15.25 -2.33
N TRP A 290 2.01 16.43 -2.87
CA TRP A 290 2.16 16.62 -4.31
C TRP A 290 3.34 15.84 -4.88
N VAL A 291 4.47 15.83 -4.18
CA VAL A 291 5.66 15.06 -4.56
C VAL A 291 5.31 13.58 -4.62
N THR A 292 4.66 13.05 -3.58
CA THR A 292 4.23 11.64 -3.52
C THR A 292 3.32 11.26 -4.69
N ILE A 293 2.33 12.11 -5.02
CA ILE A 293 1.41 11.84 -6.13
C ILE A 293 2.14 11.86 -7.48
N LEU A 294 2.97 12.88 -7.70
CA LEU A 294 3.72 13.03 -8.95
C LEU A 294 4.78 11.95 -9.11
N GLU A 295 5.44 11.54 -8.03
CA GLU A 295 6.39 10.43 -7.99
C GLU A 295 5.71 9.17 -8.51
N ALA A 296 4.55 8.82 -7.95
CA ALA A 296 3.78 7.66 -8.38
C ALA A 296 3.53 7.67 -9.90
N VAL A 297 3.01 8.79 -10.41
CA VAL A 297 2.64 8.93 -11.82
C VAL A 297 3.87 8.84 -12.73
N ILE A 298 4.94 9.57 -12.39
CA ILE A 298 6.15 9.66 -13.21
C ILE A 298 6.94 8.35 -13.15
N SER A 299 7.13 7.76 -11.97
CA SER A 299 7.77 6.46 -11.81
C SER A 299 7.08 5.37 -12.63
N TRP A 300 5.75 5.29 -12.57
CA TRP A 300 5.01 4.31 -13.37
C TRP A 300 5.11 4.60 -14.86
N TYR A 301 5.06 5.87 -15.29
CA TYR A 301 5.30 6.22 -16.69
C TYR A 301 6.66 5.72 -17.19
N TYR A 302 7.71 5.86 -16.39
CA TYR A 302 9.04 5.33 -16.71
C TYR A 302 9.06 3.80 -16.74
N VAL A 303 8.49 3.13 -15.74
CA VAL A 303 8.40 1.66 -15.66
C VAL A 303 7.62 1.06 -16.84
N PHE A 304 6.54 1.70 -17.30
CA PHE A 304 5.78 1.20 -18.45
C PHE A 304 6.50 1.44 -19.79
N ASN A 305 7.36 2.46 -19.88
CA ASN A 305 8.09 2.81 -21.09
C ASN A 305 9.53 2.26 -21.16
N LEU A 306 9.97 1.41 -20.22
CA LEU A 306 11.33 0.84 -20.15
C LEU A 306 11.87 0.36 -21.51
N LYS A 307 11.09 -0.40 -22.29
CA LYS A 307 11.48 -0.88 -23.63
C LYS A 307 11.71 0.25 -24.65
N ARG A 308 10.94 1.33 -24.59
CA ARG A 308 11.04 2.47 -25.51
C ARG A 308 12.21 3.37 -25.15
N ILE A 309 12.56 3.45 -23.87
CA ILE A 309 13.68 4.27 -23.38
C ILE A 309 15.01 3.58 -23.68
N LEU A 310 15.10 2.24 -23.58
CA LEU A 310 16.28 1.49 -23.99
C LEU A 310 16.54 1.54 -25.51
N THR A 311 15.50 1.54 -26.34
CA THR A 311 15.67 1.65 -27.81
C THR A 311 15.93 3.08 -28.29
N ALA A 312 15.47 4.11 -27.57
CA ALA A 312 15.78 5.50 -27.89
C ALA A 312 17.17 5.95 -27.38
N GLY A 313 17.71 5.26 -26.37
CA GLY A 313 19.07 5.44 -25.86
C GLY A 313 20.12 4.54 -26.53
N GLY A 314 19.69 3.69 -27.47
CA GLY A 314 20.58 2.96 -28.35
C GLY A 314 21.10 3.89 -29.44
N TYR A 315 22.40 4.14 -29.42
CA TYR A 315 23.21 4.78 -30.47
C TYR A 315 22.54 4.90 -31.85
N LYS A 316 22.46 6.14 -32.35
CA LYS A 316 22.81 6.38 -33.76
C LYS A 316 24.32 6.23 -33.92
#